data_AF-A0A177KT53-F1
#
_entry.id   AF-A0A177KT53-F1
#
_cell.length_a   1.000
_cell.length_b   1.000
_cell.length_c   1.000
_cell.angle_alpha   90.00
_cell.angle_beta   90.00
_cell.angle_gamma   90.00
#
_symmetry.space_group_name_H-M   'P 1'
#
loop_
_entity.id
_entity.type
_entity.pdbx_description
1 polymer ?
#
loop_
_entity_poly.entity_id
_entity_poly.type
_entity_poly.pdbx_seq_one_letter_code
_entity_poly.pdbx_strand_id
1 'polypeptide(L)' 'MTAGINASSFIFMIVRIPTFNVLPVAFASGLIFAWAYEKTHSVIPGIIIHGTLNAIAIILTAFA' A
#
# COMPACT_ATOMS: atom_id res chain seq x y z
N MET A 1 15.75 0.14 -4.91
CA MET A 1 14.48 -0.60 -5.08
C MET A 1 14.67 -1.65 -6.16
N THR A 2 14.26 -2.89 -5.91
CA THR A 2 14.40 -4.01 -6.85
C THR A 2 13.32 -3.96 -7.94
N ALA A 3 13.53 -4.69 -9.05
CA ALA A 3 12.49 -4.87 -10.07
C ALA A 3 11.22 -5.53 -9.49
N GLY A 4 11.38 -6.46 -8.53
CA GLY A 4 10.26 -7.12 -7.85
C GLY A 4 9.40 -6.16 -7.02
N ILE A 5 10.02 -5.22 -6.28
CA ILE A 5 9.29 -4.15 -5.58
C ILE A 5 8.48 -3.32 -6.58
N ASN A 6 9.11 -2.84 -7.66
CA ASN A 6 8.43 -1.95 -8.59
C ASN A 6 7.27 -2.66 -9.31
N ALA A 7 7.46 -3.90 -9.76
CA ALA A 7 6.44 -4.68 -10.45
C ALA A 7 5.23 -4.99 -9.54
N SER A 8 5.48 -5.50 -8.33
CA SER A 8 4.42 -5.79 -7.36
C SER A 8 3.65 -4.54 -6.94
N SER A 9 4.34 -3.42 -6.76
CA SER A 9 3.71 -2.12 -6.42
C SER A 9 2.89 -1.57 -7.57
N PHE A 10 3.34 -1.75 -8.81
CA PHE A 10 2.58 -1.37 -10.00
C PHE A 10 1.29 -2.19 -10.13
N ILE A 11 1.35 -3.51 -9.90
CA ILE A 11 0.17 -4.38 -9.85
C ILE A 11 -0.79 -3.89 -8.76
N PHE A 12 -0.28 -3.61 -7.55
CA PHE A 12 -1.10 -3.13 -6.44
C PHE A 12 -1.79 -1.78 -6.75
N MET A 13 -1.15 -0.92 -7.54
CA MET A 13 -1.76 0.32 -8.03
C MET A 13 -2.90 0.04 -9.02
N ILE A 14 -2.64 -0.70 -10.11
CA ILE A 14 -3.59 -0.80 -11.23
C ILE A 14 -4.89 -1.53 -10.85
N VAL A 15 -4.86 -2.44 -9.86
CA VAL A 15 -6.06 -3.13 -9.37
C VAL A 15 -7.06 -2.20 -8.66
N ARG A 16 -6.71 -0.93 -8.45
CA ARG A 16 -7.58 0.08 -7.84
C ARG A 16 -8.32 0.93 -8.87
N ILE A 17 -8.09 0.73 -10.17
CA ILE A 17 -8.92 1.31 -11.22
C ILE A 17 -10.36 0.76 -11.07
N PRO A 18 -11.41 1.60 -11.13
CA PRO A 18 -11.46 2.96 -11.70
C PRO A 18 -11.23 4.11 -10.71
N THR A 19 -10.79 3.86 -9.48
CA THR A 19 -10.56 4.91 -8.47
C THR A 19 -9.22 5.62 -8.74
N PHE A 20 -9.16 6.44 -9.79
CA PHE A 20 -7.90 7.02 -10.30
C PHE A 20 -7.16 7.93 -9.30
N ASN A 21 -7.90 8.63 -8.44
CA ASN A 21 -7.32 9.53 -7.44
C ASN A 21 -6.49 8.78 -6.38
N VAL A 22 -6.73 7.49 -6.15
CA VAL A 22 -5.96 6.70 -5.18
C VAL A 22 -4.76 5.98 -5.79
N LEU A 23 -4.55 6.04 -7.11
CA LEU A 23 -3.45 5.31 -7.76
C LEU A 23 -2.07 5.74 -7.26
N PRO A 24 -1.74 7.05 -7.11
CA PRO A 24 -0.42 7.45 -6.61
C PRO A 24 -0.15 6.93 -5.20
N VAL A 25 -1.15 7.01 -4.31
CA VAL A 25 -1.01 6.52 -2.93
C VAL A 25 -0.96 5.00 -2.87
N ALA A 26 -1.69 4.30 -3.74
CA ALA A 26 -1.62 2.84 -3.84
C ALA A 26 -0.22 2.39 -4.29
N PHE A 27 0.36 3.01 -5.31
CA PHE A 27 1.73 2.70 -5.74
C PHE A 27 2.74 2.93 -4.61
N ALA A 28 2.70 4.09 -3.96
CA ALA A 28 3.57 4.40 -2.82
C ALA A 28 3.39 3.40 -1.66
N SER A 29 2.15 3.01 -1.36
CA SER A 29 1.85 1.99 -0.35
C SER A 29 2.43 0.63 -0.73
N GLY A 30 2.30 0.23 -1.99
CA GLY A 30 2.92 -0.99 -2.53
C GLY A 30 4.43 -1.00 -2.34
N LEU A 31 5.09 0.13 -2.61
CA LEU A 31 6.54 0.28 -2.40
C LEU A 31 6.92 0.06 -0.93
N ILE A 32 6.16 0.64 -0.01
CA ILE A 32 6.37 0.50 1.43
C ILE A 32 6.14 -0.95 1.88
N PHE A 33 5.06 -1.60 1.42
CA PHE A 33 4.73 -2.98 1.80
C PHE A 33 5.78 -3.96 1.30
N ALA A 34 6.19 -3.82 0.03
CA ALA A 34 7.20 -4.68 -0.57
C ALA A 34 8.58 -4.46 0.08
N TRP A 35 8.93 -3.22 0.40
CA TRP A 35 10.15 -2.91 1.17
C TRP A 35 10.10 -3.52 2.58
N ALA A 36 8.99 -3.38 3.30
CA ALA A 36 8.82 -3.97 4.63
C ALA A 36 8.94 -5.50 4.58
N TYR A 37 8.39 -6.13 3.55
CA TYR A 37 8.57 -7.56 3.31
C TYR A 37 10.04 -7.90 3.02
N GLU A 38 10.74 -7.19 2.14
CA GLU A 38 12.16 -7.46 1.87
C GLU A 38 13.05 -7.34 3.12
N LYS A 39 12.70 -6.47 4.06
CA LYS A 39 13.46 -6.28 5.31
C LYS A 39 13.15 -7.32 6.39
N THR A 40 11.95 -7.85 6.40
CA THR A 40 11.47 -8.71 7.49
C THR A 40 11.19 -10.15 7.08
N HIS A 41 11.18 -10.41 5.77
CA HIS A 41 10.69 -11.65 5.16
C HIS A 41 9.30 -12.08 5.69
N SER A 42 8.48 -11.10 6.09
CA SER A 42 7.18 -11.32 6.68
C SER A 42 6.15 -10.37 6.08
N VAL A 43 4.95 -10.88 5.84
CA VAL A 43 3.81 -10.07 5.38
C VAL A 43 3.13 -9.31 6.51
N ILE A 44 3.37 -9.71 7.77
CA ILE A 44 2.70 -9.14 8.95
C ILE A 44 2.92 -7.62 9.07
N PRO A 45 4.14 -7.06 8.90
CA PRO A 45 4.33 -5.61 8.93
C PRO A 45 3.51 -4.90 7.86
N GLY A 46 3.43 -5.45 6.64
CA GLY A 46 2.61 -4.90 5.56
C GLY A 46 1.12 -4.89 5.90
N ILE A 47 0.61 -5.96 6.51
CA ILE A 47 -0.78 -6.06 6.99
C ILE A 47 -1.06 -4.97 8.04
N ILE A 48 -0.17 -4.80 9.02
CA ILE A 48 -0.32 -3.80 10.08
C ILE A 48 -0.35 -2.39 9.49
N ILE A 49 0.62 -2.05 8.62
CA ILE A 49 0.68 -0.72 7.98
C ILE A 49 -0.58 -0.49 7.14
N HIS A 50 -0.98 -1.46 6.32
CA HIS A 50 -2.15 -1.33 5.47
C HIS A 50 -3.44 -1.14 6.29
N GLY A 51 -3.68 -2.02 7.26
CA GLY A 51 -4.87 -1.95 8.11
C GLY A 51 -4.93 -0.63 8.89
N THR A 52 -3.81 -0.19 9.45
CA THR A 52 -3.73 1.06 10.24
C THR A 52 -4.03 2.28 9.37
N LEU A 53 -3.43 2.39 8.17
CA LEU A 53 -3.69 3.52 7.28
C LEU A 53 -5.14 3.57 6.80
N ASN A 54 -5.74 2.42 6.51
CA ASN A 54 -7.17 2.36 6.14
C ASN A 54 -8.06 2.76 7.32
N ALA A 55 -7.78 2.27 8.52
CA ALA A 55 -8.53 2.64 9.72
C ALA A 55 -8.46 4.16 9.98
N ILE A 56 -7.25 4.75 9.89
CA ILE A 56 -7.07 6.20 10.00
C ILE A 56 -7.87 6.92 8.91
N ALA A 57 -7.76 6.49 7.65
CA ALA A 57 -8.48 7.11 6.55
C ALA A 57 -10.00 7.08 6.75
N ILE A 58 -10.56 5.95 7.21
CA ILE A 58 -11.99 5.82 7.51
C ILE A 58 -12.38 6.75 8.65
N ILE A 59 -11.64 6.76 9.76
CA ILE A 59 -11.93 7.62 10.92
C ILE A 59 -11.89 9.09 10.51
N LEU A 60 -10.85 9.52 9.79
CA LEU A 60 -10.76 10.89 9.28
C LEU A 60 -11.89 11.20 8.31
N THR A 61 -12.25 10.29 7.41
CA THR A 61 -13.36 10.53 6.47
C THR A 61 -14.72 10.62 7.17
N ALA A 62 -14.91 9.86 8.25
CA ALA A 62 -16.17 9.81 8.99
C ALA A 62 -16.35 10.97 9.99
N PHE A 63 -15.26 11.55 10.47
CA PHE A 63 -15.28 12.50 11.60
C PHE A 63 -14.52 13.82 11.37
N ALA A 64 -13.87 14.03 10.23
CA ALA A 64 -13.21 15.29 9.87
C ALA A 64 -14.05 16.16 8.93
#